data_AF-A0A627Z097-F1
#
_entry.id   AF-A0A627Z097-F1
#
_cell.length_a   1.000
_cell.length_b   1.000
_cell.length_c   1.000
_cell.angle_alpha   90.00
_cell.angle_beta   90.00
_cell.angle_gamma   90.00
#
_symmetry.space_group_name_H-M   'P 1'
#
loop_
_entity.id
_entity.type
_entity.pdbx_description
1 polymer ?
#
loop_
_entity_poly.entity_id
_entity_poly.type
_entity_poly.pdbx_seq_one_letter_code
_entity_poly.pdbx_strand_id
1 'polypeptide(L)'
;FEKLEDCYFSQKQPVPARQTHPAIPFPKERRFIVTVFPDGTADTQPLPDDVFIGKVSSILSDLRQMGWIVIKRDRLVETLATW
;
A
#
# COMPACT_ATOMS: atom_id res chain seq x y z
N PHE A 1 -49.95 -30.99 -22.12
CA PHE A 1 -49.19 -31.56 -20.99
C PHE A 1 -47.78 -31.76 -21.47
N GLU A 2 -46.94 -30.80 -21.11
CA GLU A 2 -45.53 -30.71 -21.49
C GLU A 2 -44.74 -31.67 -20.60
N LYS A 3 -43.94 -32.53 -21.21
CA LYS A 3 -43.18 -33.58 -20.54
C LYS A 3 -41.96 -32.91 -19.92
N LEU A 4 -42.03 -32.59 -18.63
CA LEU A 4 -40.87 -32.13 -17.85
C LEU A 4 -39.86 -33.28 -17.81
N GLU A 5 -38.79 -33.13 -18.58
CA GLU A 5 -37.69 -34.09 -18.61
C GLU A 5 -36.94 -34.04 -17.28
N ASP A 6 -36.82 -35.20 -16.65
CA ASP A 6 -36.14 -35.49 -15.38
C ASP A 6 -34.63 -35.21 -15.44
N CYS A 7 -34.23 -33.96 -15.65
CA CYS A 7 -32.83 -33.53 -15.62
C CYS A 7 -32.35 -33.20 -14.19
N TYR A 8 -33.06 -33.66 -13.15
CA TYR A 8 -32.72 -33.33 -11.76
C TYR A 8 -31.56 -34.16 -11.19
N PHE A 9 -31.19 -35.29 -11.83
CA PHE A 9 -30.16 -36.21 -11.31
C PHE A 9 -29.13 -36.70 -12.34
N SER A 10 -28.85 -35.91 -13.37
CA SER A 10 -27.64 -36.14 -14.17
C SER A 10 -26.43 -35.80 -13.30
N GLN A 11 -25.87 -36.79 -12.59
CA GLN A 11 -24.58 -36.68 -11.92
C GLN A 11 -23.56 -36.23 -12.96
N LYS A 12 -23.29 -34.92 -12.99
CA LYS A 12 -22.20 -34.39 -13.80
C LYS A 12 -20.93 -35.01 -13.24
N GLN A 13 -20.29 -35.83 -14.07
CA GLN A 13 -18.99 -36.43 -13.83
C GLN A 13 -18.10 -35.39 -13.14
N PRO A 14 -17.43 -35.74 -12.03
CA PRO A 14 -16.65 -34.76 -11.27
C PRO A 14 -15.63 -34.15 -12.22
N VAL A 15 -15.82 -32.86 -12.53
CA VAL A 15 -14.86 -32.10 -13.32
C VAL A 15 -13.55 -32.21 -12.55
N PRO A 16 -12.43 -32.62 -13.18
CA PRO A 16 -11.15 -32.67 -12.50
C PRO A 16 -10.93 -31.32 -11.84
N ALA A 17 -10.70 -31.30 -10.52
CA ALA A 17 -10.45 -30.09 -9.78
C ALA A 17 -9.43 -29.28 -10.59
N ARG A 18 -9.87 -28.12 -11.10
CA ARG A 18 -9.04 -27.24 -11.92
C ARG A 18 -7.73 -27.12 -11.16
N GLN A 19 -6.66 -27.66 -11.73
CA GLN A 19 -5.34 -27.68 -11.09
C GLN A 19 -5.12 -26.28 -10.56
N THR A 20 -5.00 -26.18 -9.23
CA THR A 20 -4.70 -24.93 -8.55
C THR A 20 -3.52 -24.36 -9.28
N HIS A 21 -3.74 -23.32 -10.08
CA HIS A 21 -2.66 -22.62 -10.74
C HIS A 21 -1.63 -22.34 -9.63
N PRO A 22 -0.32 -22.56 -9.89
CA PRO A 22 0.68 -22.28 -8.87
C PRO A 22 0.35 -20.91 -8.32
N ALA A 23 0.09 -20.84 -7.00
CA ALA A 23 -0.34 -19.62 -6.34
C ALA A 23 0.56 -18.53 -6.89
N ILE A 24 0.01 -17.62 -7.70
CA ILE A 24 0.80 -16.53 -8.29
C ILE A 24 1.49 -15.93 -7.08
N PRO A 25 2.83 -16.04 -6.94
CA PRO A 25 3.48 -15.59 -5.74
C PRO A 25 3.06 -14.14 -5.63
N PHE A 26 2.27 -13.79 -4.61
CA PHE A 26 1.86 -12.40 -4.45
C PHE A 26 3.16 -11.62 -4.49
N PRO A 27 3.37 -10.77 -5.51
CA PRO A 27 4.65 -10.08 -5.63
C PRO A 27 4.83 -9.34 -4.32
N LYS A 28 6.02 -9.43 -3.72
CA LYS A 28 6.43 -8.63 -2.55
C LYS A 28 5.81 -7.24 -2.69
N GLU A 29 5.22 -6.70 -1.62
CA GLU A 29 4.57 -5.38 -1.61
C GLU A 29 5.44 -4.38 -2.39
N ARG A 30 4.94 -3.87 -3.53
CA ARG A 30 5.66 -2.90 -4.36
C ARG A 30 5.02 -1.54 -4.15
N ARG A 31 5.86 -0.55 -3.83
CA ARG A 31 5.43 0.84 -3.67
C ARG A 31 5.94 1.66 -4.84
N PHE A 32 5.18 2.66 -5.25
CA PHE A 32 5.51 3.54 -6.37
C PHE A 32 5.24 4.99 -5.97
N ILE A 33 6.08 5.90 -6.46
CA ILE A 33 5.82 7.34 -6.44
C ILE A 33 5.25 7.72 -7.80
N VAL A 34 4.07 8.34 -7.80
CA VAL A 34 3.43 8.87 -9.00
C VAL A 34 3.46 10.39 -8.92
N THR A 35 4.06 11.02 -9.92
CA THR A 35 4.11 12.47 -10.05
C THR A 35 3.27 12.87 -11.24
N VAL A 36 2.25 13.70 -11.01
CA VAL A 36 1.37 14.22 -12.06
C VAL A 36 1.77 15.65 -12.37
N PHE A 37 2.06 15.94 -13.63
CA PHE A 37 2.48 17.24 -14.12
C PHE A 37 1.29 18.08 -14.60
N PRO A 38 1.41 19.42 -14.66
CA PRO A 38 0.32 20.31 -15.08
C PRO A 38 -0.16 20.08 -16.52
N ASP A 39 0.68 19.49 -17.38
CA ASP A 39 0.35 19.13 -18.76
C ASP A 39 -0.45 17.81 -18.88
N GLY A 40 -0.76 17.18 -17.74
CA GLY A 40 -1.51 15.93 -17.67
C GLY A 40 -0.65 14.67 -17.82
N THR A 41 0.68 14.81 -17.97
CA THR A 41 1.58 13.66 -17.97
C THR A 41 1.80 13.14 -16.54
N ALA A 42 2.10 11.85 -16.41
CA ALA A 42 2.43 11.23 -15.14
C ALA A 42 3.71 10.41 -15.26
N ASP A 43 4.64 10.62 -14.34
CA ASP A 43 5.82 9.76 -14.15
C ASP A 43 5.58 8.81 -12.98
N THR A 44 5.95 7.54 -13.16
CA THR A 44 5.78 6.49 -12.14
C THR A 44 7.12 5.84 -11.86
N GLN A 45 7.64 6.01 -10.65
CA GLN A 45 8.91 5.44 -10.24
C GLN A 45 8.73 4.40 -9.12
N PRO A 46 9.34 3.20 -9.24
CA PRO A 46 9.31 2.22 -8.17
C PRO A 46 10.11 2.73 -6.98
N LEU A 47 9.55 2.53 -5.79
CA LEU A 47 10.24 2.84 -4.54
C LEU A 47 11.12 1.65 -4.13
N PRO A 48 12.37 1.87 -3.75
CA PRO A 48 13.20 0.84 -3.14
C PRO A 48 12.62 0.32 -1.81
N ASP A 49 12.89 -0.96 -1.51
CA ASP A 49 12.38 -1.64 -0.31
C ASP A 49 12.93 -1.05 1.01
N ASP A 50 14.06 -0.34 0.97
CA ASP A 50 14.73 0.28 2.10
C ASP A 50 14.30 1.73 2.37
N VAL A 51 13.31 2.24 1.63
CA VAL A 51 12.82 3.62 1.80
C VAL A 51 11.54 3.65 2.62
N PHE A 52 11.57 4.47 3.68
CA PHE A 52 10.41 4.78 4.49
C PHE A 52 9.71 6.05 4.01
N ILE A 53 8.40 5.98 3.76
CA ILE A 53 7.55 7.13 3.46
C ILE A 53 6.63 7.38 4.64
N GLY A 54 6.73 8.57 5.21
CA GLY A 54 5.86 9.02 6.28
C GLY A 54 5.64 10.52 6.23
N LYS A 55 4.59 11.00 6.89
CA LYS A 55 4.39 12.43 7.08
C LYS A 55 5.52 12.97 7.95
N VAL A 56 6.11 14.09 7.56
CA VAL A 56 7.19 14.74 8.32
C VAL A 56 6.77 14.97 9.78
N SER A 57 5.53 15.39 10.03
CA SER A 57 4.98 15.57 11.38
C SER A 57 4.93 14.28 12.20
N SER A 58 4.55 13.16 11.58
CA SER A 58 4.54 11.85 12.24
C SER A 58 5.95 11.40 12.56
N ILE A 59 6.88 11.50 11.61
CA ILE A 59 8.29 11.13 11.81
C ILE A 59 8.89 11.97 12.95
N LEU A 60 8.71 13.30 12.93
CA LEU A 60 9.22 14.18 13.99
C LEU A 60 8.59 13.87 15.35
N SER A 61 7.29 13.54 15.38
CA SER A 61 6.60 13.14 16.61
C SER A 61 7.20 11.85 17.18
N ASP A 62 7.36 10.83 16.34
CA ASP A 62 7.88 9.53 16.77
C ASP A 62 9.33 9.65 17.24
N LEU A 63 10.17 10.39 16.51
CA LEU A 63 11.55 10.67 16.91
C LEU A 63 11.64 11.44 18.23
N ARG A 64 10.72 12.39 18.47
CA ARG A 64 10.64 13.10 19.74
C ARG A 64 10.21 12.18 20.88
N GLN A 65 9.22 11.30 20.66
CA GLN A 65 8.74 10.35 21.65
C GLN A 65 9.81 9.31 22.03
N MET A 66 10.59 8.87 21.05
CA MET A 66 11.73 7.95 21.26
C MET A 66 12.96 8.66 21.88
N GLY A 67 12.91 9.99 22.07
CA GLY A 67 14.01 10.77 22.64
C GLY A 67 15.18 11.01 21.69
N TRP A 68 15.01 10.76 20.39
CA TRP A 68 16.06 10.94 19.38
C TRP A 68 16.22 12.39 18.93
N ILE A 69 15.18 13.21 19.15
CA ILE A 69 15.23 14.66 18.94
C ILE A 69 15.00 15.36 20.27
N VAL A 70 15.96 16.20 20.68
CA VAL A 70 15.85 17.08 21.85
C VAL A 70 15.89 18.53 21.39
N ILE A 71 14.79 19.26 21.60
CA ILE A 71 14.71 20.69 21.30
C ILE A 71 14.95 21.45 22.61
N LYS A 72 16.06 22.19 22.68
CA LYS A 72 16.34 23.10 23.81
C LYS A 72 15.42 24.30 23.75
N ARG A 73 14.53 24.43 24.74
CA ARG A 73 13.52 25.50 24.83
C ARG A 73 14.16 26.89 24.81
N ASP A 74 15.31 27.05 25.46
CA ASP A 74 16.01 28.35 25.59
C ASP A 74 16.46 28.90 24.24
N ARG A 75 16.83 28.03 23.29
CA ARG A 75 17.21 28.44 21.92
C ARG A 75 16.03 28.66 20.97
N LEU A 76 14.86 28.11 21.31
CA LEU A 76 13.64 28.30 20.52
C LEU A 76 13.09 29.72 20.71
N VAL A 77 13.15 30.24 21.94
CA VAL A 77 12.70 31.60 22.26
C VAL A 77 13.58 32.65 21.56
N GLU A 78 14.90 32.46 21.57
CA GLU A 78 15.83 33.37 20.86
C GLU A 78 15.53 33.43 19.36
N THR A 79 15.21 32.30 18.73
CA THR A 79 14.97 32.25 17.27
C THR A 79 13.60 32.82 16.88
N LEU A 80 12.56 32.64 17.72
CA LEU A 80 11.22 33.17 17.47
C LEU A 80 11.09 34.66 17.83
N ALA A 81 11.89 35.17 18.76
CA ALA A 81 11.91 36.58 19.13
C ALA A 81 12.67 37.46 18.12
N THR A 82 13.42 36.85 17.19
CA THR A 82 14.16 37.54 16.12
C THR A 82 13.43 37.59 14.77
N TRP A 83 12.18 37.13 14.69
CA TRP A 83 11.33 37.24 13.49
C TRP A 83 10.27 38.33 13.63
#